data_AF-A0A7S1ZE49-F1
#
_entry.id   AF-A0A7S1ZE49-F1
#
_cell.length_a   1.000
_cell.length_b   1.000
_cell.length_c   1.000
_cell.angle_alpha   90.00
_cell.angle_beta   90.00
_cell.angle_gamma   90.00
#
_symmetry.space_group_name_H-M   'P 1'
#
loop_
_entity.id
_entity.type
_entity.pdbx_description
1 polymer ?
#
loop_
_entity_poly.entity_id
_entity_poly.type
_entity_poly.pdbx_seq_one_letter_code
_entity_poly.pdbx_strand_id
1 'polypeptide(L)'
;ENIREFDTENDIVVMVYGGISDKLKNTLSDLGLKIVPVSKIPVQQDLNFKHQPNELDAKCYRSKLRALQLVAYERIMFVDIDLLFKQDVQEFFHRKDFTIGRGYDAPMNAGFFVAKPSYQAFT
;
A
#
# COMPACT_ATOMS: atom_id res chain seq x y z
N GLU A 1 -6.40 -5.51 -13.31
CA GLU A 1 -6.45 -6.69 -14.20
C GLU A 1 -5.85 -7.94 -13.55
N ASN A 2 -4.52 -8.10 -13.41
CA ASN A 2 -3.94 -9.39 -12.95
C ASN A 2 -4.56 -9.99 -11.67
N ILE A 3 -4.81 -9.21 -10.61
CA ILE A 3 -5.46 -9.75 -9.39
C ILE A 3 -6.90 -10.26 -9.63
N ARG A 4 -7.59 -9.74 -10.66
CA ARG A 4 -8.96 -10.16 -11.01
C ARG A 4 -9.01 -11.50 -11.70
N GLU A 5 -7.91 -11.95 -12.29
CA GLU A 5 -7.80 -13.28 -12.89
C GLU A 5 -7.94 -14.40 -11.83
N PHE A 6 -7.79 -14.04 -10.55
CA PHE A 6 -7.98 -14.94 -9.41
C PHE A 6 -9.36 -14.79 -8.72
N ASP A 7 -10.35 -14.20 -9.41
CA ASP A 7 -11.74 -14.05 -8.92
C ASP A 7 -11.86 -13.48 -7.50
N THR A 8 -11.06 -12.45 -7.21
CA THR A 8 -11.08 -11.78 -5.90
C THR A 8 -12.41 -11.08 -5.62
N GLU A 9 -13.03 -11.38 -4.46
CA GLU A 9 -14.18 -10.62 -3.94
C GLU A 9 -13.75 -9.36 -3.17
N ASN A 10 -12.45 -9.24 -2.85
CA ASN A 10 -11.92 -8.09 -2.12
C ASN A 10 -11.92 -6.81 -2.96
N ASP A 11 -12.19 -5.69 -2.29
CA ASP A 11 -12.07 -4.37 -2.88
C ASP A 11 -10.64 -4.10 -3.35
N ILE A 12 -10.50 -3.57 -4.57
CA ILE A 12 -9.21 -3.10 -5.08
C ILE A 12 -9.14 -1.59 -4.90
N VAL A 13 -8.24 -1.15 -4.02
CA VAL A 13 -8.07 0.25 -3.65
C VAL A 13 -6.80 0.83 -4.28
N VAL A 14 -6.93 1.97 -4.96
CA VAL A 14 -5.80 2.73 -5.49
C VAL A 14 -5.58 3.98 -4.64
N MET A 15 -4.42 4.06 -4.00
CA MET A 15 -4.01 5.24 -3.25
C MET A 15 -3.37 6.27 -4.18
N VAL A 16 -3.88 7.50 -4.16
CA VAL A 16 -3.41 8.57 -5.05
C VAL A 16 -2.81 9.71 -4.25
N TYR A 17 -1.55 10.02 -4.50
CA TYR A 17 -0.87 11.17 -3.92
C TYR A 17 -0.90 12.36 -4.89
N GLY A 18 -1.20 13.56 -4.39
CA GLY A 18 -1.14 14.80 -5.19
C GLY A 18 -2.31 15.01 -6.17
N GLY A 19 -3.32 14.13 -6.13
CA GLY A 19 -4.45 14.16 -7.05
C GLY A 19 -4.15 13.53 -8.42
N ILE A 20 -5.21 13.25 -9.17
CA ILE A 20 -5.15 12.71 -10.54
C ILE A 20 -6.12 13.49 -11.43
N SER A 21 -5.91 13.46 -12.75
CA SER A 21 -6.84 14.05 -13.71
C SER A 21 -8.19 13.33 -13.69
N ASP A 22 -9.26 14.07 -14.03
CA ASP A 22 -10.61 13.49 -14.10
C ASP A 22 -10.69 12.34 -15.10
N LYS A 23 -9.93 12.42 -16.20
CA LYS A 23 -9.81 11.32 -17.17
C LYS A 23 -9.32 10.03 -16.51
N LEU A 24 -8.22 10.11 -15.76
CA LEU A 24 -7.67 8.93 -15.07
C LEU A 24 -8.61 8.46 -13.95
N LYS A 25 -9.23 9.39 -13.23
CA LYS A 25 -10.22 9.08 -12.19
C LYS A 25 -11.41 8.29 -12.76
N ASN A 26 -11.94 8.72 -13.89
CA ASN A 26 -13.03 8.04 -14.58
C ASN A 26 -12.59 6.65 -15.03
N THR A 27 -11.42 6.53 -15.68
CA THR A 27 -10.88 5.22 -16.10
C THR A 27 -10.72 4.25 -14.94
N LEU A 28 -10.16 4.68 -13.81
CA LEU A 28 -10.00 3.82 -12.63
C LEU A 28 -11.35 3.43 -12.03
N SER A 29 -12.33 4.35 -12.04
CA SER A 29 -13.69 4.09 -11.54
C SER A 29 -14.50 3.16 -12.46
N ASP A 30 -14.34 3.28 -13.78
CA ASP A 30 -14.96 2.41 -14.79
C ASP A 30 -14.41 0.99 -14.70
N LEU A 31 -13.14 0.87 -14.33
CA LEU A 31 -12.55 -0.39 -13.95
C LEU A 31 -13.10 -0.88 -12.61
N GLY A 32 -13.89 -0.15 -11.84
CA GLY A 32 -14.42 -0.59 -10.54
C GLY A 32 -13.40 -0.52 -9.39
N LEU A 33 -12.36 0.31 -9.53
CA LEU A 33 -11.36 0.53 -8.50
C LEU A 33 -11.80 1.64 -7.54
N LYS A 34 -11.59 1.45 -6.24
CA LYS A 34 -11.86 2.48 -5.23
C LYS A 34 -10.66 3.40 -5.12
N ILE A 35 -10.85 4.69 -5.38
CA ILE A 35 -9.77 5.68 -5.36
C ILE A 35 -9.74 6.35 -4.00
N VAL A 36 -8.61 6.25 -3.30
CA VAL A 36 -8.40 6.92 -2.01
C VAL A 36 -7.31 7.99 -2.16
N PRO A 37 -7.63 9.28 -2.01
CA PRO A 37 -6.61 10.31 -1.97
C PRO A 37 -5.80 10.18 -0.67
N VAL A 38 -4.48 10.21 -0.77
CA VAL A 38 -3.57 10.19 0.38
C VAL A 38 -2.78 11.48 0.46
N SER A 39 -2.64 12.00 1.68
CA SER A 39 -1.89 13.20 1.98
C SER A 39 -0.46 12.89 2.41
N LYS A 40 0.42 13.87 2.23
CA LYS A 40 1.82 13.79 2.67
C LYS A 40 1.88 13.47 4.16
N ILE A 41 2.77 12.57 4.56
CA ILE A 41 3.13 12.43 5.98
C ILE A 41 4.09 13.57 6.31
N PRO A 42 3.75 14.47 7.25
CA PRO A 42 4.67 15.53 7.66
C PRO A 42 5.92 14.91 8.28
N VAL A 43 7.09 15.43 7.91
CA VAL A 43 8.36 15.02 8.50
C VAL A 43 8.47 15.73 9.85
N GLN A 44 8.42 14.99 10.96
CA GLN A 44 8.91 15.52 12.23
C GLN A 44 10.44 15.47 12.19
N GLN A 45 11.07 16.62 12.42
CA GLN A 45 12.52 16.80 12.28
C GLN A 45 13.36 16.02 13.31
N ASP A 46 12.73 15.50 14.37
CA ASP A 46 13.43 14.97 15.55
C ASP A 46 13.66 13.46 15.57
N LEU A 47 13.28 12.73 14.51
CA LEU A 47 13.57 11.30 14.45
C LEU A 47 15.02 11.09 13.96
N ASN A 48 15.91 10.81 14.91
CA ASN A 48 17.30 10.43 14.70
C ASN A 48 17.46 9.37 13.60
N PHE A 49 17.96 9.73 12.42
CA PHE A 49 18.31 8.75 11.37
C PHE A 49 19.74 8.98 10.86
N LYS A 50 20.66 8.12 11.33
CA LYS A 50 22.05 8.01 10.86
C LYS A 50 22.19 7.62 9.38
N HIS A 51 21.09 7.26 8.72
CA HIS A 51 21.03 6.91 7.30
C HIS A 51 19.79 7.60 6.73
N GLN A 52 19.98 8.73 6.04
CA GLN A 52 18.89 9.36 5.31
C GLN A 52 18.85 8.75 3.90
N PRO A 53 17.84 7.94 3.55
CA PRO A 53 17.55 7.72 2.13
C PRO A 53 17.34 9.09 1.46
N ASN A 54 17.58 9.18 0.16
CA ASN A 54 17.36 10.43 -0.55
C ASN A 54 15.92 10.94 -0.28
N GLU A 55 15.72 12.25 -0.31
CA GLU A 55 14.49 12.88 0.16
C GLU A 55 13.24 12.37 -0.59
N LEU A 56 13.41 11.93 -1.84
CA LEU A 56 12.34 11.40 -2.69
C LEU A 56 11.90 10.00 -2.27
N ASP A 57 12.85 9.09 -2.07
CA ASP A 57 12.59 7.73 -1.61
C ASP A 57 11.96 7.75 -0.22
N ALA A 58 12.49 8.61 0.66
CA ALA A 58 11.96 8.82 2.00
C ALA A 58 10.50 9.34 1.99
N LYS A 59 10.11 10.13 0.98
CA LYS A 59 8.72 10.59 0.79
C LYS A 59 7.82 9.46 0.30
N CYS A 60 8.28 8.69 -0.69
CA CYS A 60 7.52 7.58 -1.26
C CYS A 60 7.24 6.49 -0.21
N TYR A 61 8.27 6.02 0.51
CA TYR A 61 8.13 5.00 1.55
C TYR A 61 7.11 5.38 2.62
N ARG A 62 7.11 6.64 3.03
CA ARG A 62 6.17 7.14 4.03
C ARG A 62 4.73 7.14 3.51
N SER A 63 4.49 7.64 2.30
CA SER A 63 3.14 7.66 1.73
C SER A 63 2.52 6.26 1.62
N LYS A 64 3.32 5.20 1.42
CA LYS A 64 2.83 3.80 1.43
C LYS A 64 2.18 3.41 2.77
N LEU A 65 2.72 3.90 3.89
CA LEU A 65 2.19 3.62 5.23
C LEU A 65 0.79 4.20 5.46
N ARG A 66 0.32 5.12 4.61
CA ARG A 66 -1.08 5.59 4.64
C ARG A 66 -2.09 4.45 4.42
N ALA A 67 -1.67 3.34 3.81
CA ALA A 67 -2.50 2.14 3.71
C ALA A 67 -2.96 1.64 5.10
N LEU A 68 -2.14 1.77 6.15
CA LEU A 68 -2.51 1.40 7.52
C LEU A 68 -3.61 2.27 8.12
N GLN A 69 -4.00 3.36 7.46
CA GLN A 69 -5.10 4.23 7.88
C GLN A 69 -6.44 3.87 7.22
N LEU A 70 -6.47 2.85 6.35
CA LEU A 70 -7.68 2.33 5.73
C LEU A 70 -8.52 1.49 6.72
N VAL A 71 -8.84 2.06 7.88
CA VAL A 71 -9.50 1.40 9.03
C VAL A 71 -10.93 0.95 8.77
N ALA A 72 -11.50 1.31 7.62
CA ALA A 72 -12.77 0.75 7.15
C ALA A 72 -12.66 -0.73 6.74
N TYR A 73 -11.42 -1.22 6.51
CA TYR A 73 -11.15 -2.61 6.16
C TYR A 73 -10.63 -3.35 7.39
N GLU A 74 -11.09 -4.59 7.56
CA GLU A 74 -10.56 -5.47 8.62
C GLU A 74 -9.09 -5.82 8.38
N ARG A 75 -8.71 -5.98 7.12
CA ARG A 75 -7.36 -6.34 6.69
C ARG A 75 -7.08 -5.81 5.30
N ILE A 76 -5.82 -5.46 5.06
CA ILE A 76 -5.35 -4.98 3.77
C ILE A 76 -4.15 -5.79 3.29
N MET A 77 -4.03 -5.91 1.98
CA MET A 77 -2.83 -6.32 1.28
C MET A 77 -2.34 -5.13 0.47
N PHE A 78 -1.20 -4.57 0.86
CA PHE A 78 -0.53 -3.54 0.09
C PHE A 78 0.35 -4.19 -0.98
N VAL A 79 0.31 -3.62 -2.17
CA VAL A 79 1.00 -4.11 -3.36
C VAL A 79 1.51 -2.89 -4.13
N ASP A 80 2.82 -2.83 -4.39
CA ASP A 80 3.38 -1.83 -5.29
C ASP A 80 2.86 -2.05 -6.72
N ILE A 81 2.74 -0.95 -7.48
CA ILE A 81 2.16 -0.96 -8.83
C ILE A 81 3.00 -1.75 -9.86
N ASP A 82 4.26 -2.02 -9.55
CA ASP A 82 5.20 -2.78 -10.38
C ASP A 82 5.22 -4.29 -10.06
N LEU A 83 4.38 -4.75 -9.13
CA LEU A 83 4.24 -6.16 -8.80
C LEU A 83 3.17 -6.85 -9.65
N LEU A 84 3.45 -8.12 -9.98
CA LEU A 84 2.55 -9.02 -10.69
C LEU A 84 2.40 -10.32 -9.89
N PHE A 85 1.16 -10.75 -9.69
CA PHE A 85 0.85 -12.02 -9.06
C PHE A 85 0.87 -13.16 -10.08
N LYS A 86 1.59 -14.23 -9.75
CA LYS A 86 1.71 -15.44 -10.58
C LYS A 86 0.76 -16.57 -10.15
N GLN A 87 0.14 -16.40 -9.00
CA GLN A 87 -0.78 -17.36 -8.37
C GLN A 87 -1.74 -16.58 -7.47
N ASP A 88 -2.81 -17.25 -7.06
CA ASP A 88 -3.73 -16.69 -6.07
C ASP A 88 -2.98 -16.39 -4.75
N VAL A 89 -3.32 -15.23 -4.18
CA VAL A 89 -2.74 -14.66 -2.97
C VAL A 89 -3.81 -14.39 -1.89
N GLN A 90 -5.06 -14.80 -2.09
CA GLN A 90 -6.12 -14.56 -1.09
C GLN A 90 -5.78 -15.17 0.28
N GLU A 91 -5.04 -16.29 0.32
CA GLU A 91 -4.66 -16.96 1.56
C GLU A 91 -3.90 -16.04 2.54
N PHE A 92 -3.21 -15.02 2.04
CA PHE A 92 -2.46 -14.10 2.89
C PHE A 92 -3.37 -13.27 3.78
N PHE A 93 -4.63 -13.01 3.38
CA PHE A 93 -5.62 -12.34 4.23
C PHE A 93 -5.99 -13.13 5.48
N HIS A 94 -5.75 -14.45 5.53
CA HIS A 94 -6.01 -15.24 6.73
C HIS A 94 -4.86 -15.20 7.74
N ARG A 95 -3.71 -14.63 7.38
CA ARG A 95 -2.57 -14.50 8.30
C ARG A 95 -2.88 -13.42 9.35
N LYS A 96 -2.69 -13.78 10.62
CA LYS A 96 -2.97 -12.89 11.76
C LYS A 96 -1.90 -11.81 11.92
N ASP A 97 -0.65 -12.18 11.68
CA ASP A 97 0.49 -11.31 11.88
C ASP A 97 0.75 -10.42 10.68
N PHE A 98 1.46 -9.32 10.94
CA PHE A 98 2.02 -8.50 9.89
C PHE A 98 2.93 -9.35 9.00
N THR A 99 2.55 -9.51 7.73
CA THR A 99 3.28 -10.34 6.77
C THR A 99 3.95 -9.41 5.76
N ILE A 100 5.24 -9.62 5.49
CA ILE A 100 5.98 -8.83 4.50
C ILE A 100 6.80 -9.74 3.59
N GLY A 101 7.03 -9.30 2.35
CA GLY A 101 7.98 -9.96 1.47
C GLY A 101 9.40 -9.93 2.06
N ARG A 102 10.22 -10.94 1.76
CA ARG A 102 11.67 -10.88 2.00
C ARG A 102 12.37 -10.43 0.72
N GLY A 103 13.32 -9.51 0.84
CA GLY A 103 14.21 -9.14 -0.25
C GLY A 103 15.40 -10.09 -0.33
N TYR A 104 16.07 -10.11 -1.48
CA TYR A 104 17.35 -10.83 -1.64
C TYR A 104 18.49 -10.09 -0.94
N ASP A 105 18.46 -8.75 -1.01
CA ASP A 105 19.45 -7.79 -0.53
C ASP A 105 18.98 -7.05 0.75
N ALA A 106 17.69 -7.12 1.08
CA ALA A 106 17.11 -6.53 2.27
C ALA A 106 16.32 -7.57 3.08
N PRO A 107 16.37 -7.52 4.43
CA PRO A 107 15.65 -8.47 5.28
C PRO A 107 14.12 -8.40 5.09
N MET A 108 13.61 -7.28 4.58
CA MET A 108 12.19 -7.01 4.35
C MET A 108 12.01 -6.20 3.04
N ASN A 109 11.02 -6.56 2.22
CA ASN A 109 10.61 -5.84 1.02
C ASN A 109 9.18 -5.30 1.23
N ALA A 110 9.07 -3.97 1.35
CA ALA A 110 7.81 -3.28 1.62
C ALA A 110 6.93 -3.04 0.38
N GLY A 111 7.31 -3.56 -0.79
CA GLY A 111 6.45 -3.55 -1.96
C GLY A 111 5.27 -4.50 -1.83
N PHE A 112 5.32 -5.44 -0.89
CA PHE A 112 4.18 -6.28 -0.53
C PHE A 112 4.10 -6.44 0.99
N PHE A 113 2.93 -6.15 1.57
CA PHE A 113 2.65 -6.55 2.95
C PHE A 113 1.17 -6.80 3.19
N VAL A 114 0.87 -7.61 4.21
CA VAL A 114 -0.49 -7.82 4.73
C VAL A 114 -0.54 -7.37 6.18
N ALA A 115 -1.54 -6.55 6.50
CA ALA A 115 -1.66 -5.94 7.82
C ALA A 115 -3.12 -5.66 8.18
N LYS A 116 -3.39 -5.54 9.48
CA LYS A 116 -4.60 -4.91 9.99
C LYS A 116 -4.39 -3.40 10.06
N PRO A 117 -5.19 -2.58 9.35
CA PRO A 117 -5.13 -1.12 9.48
C PRO A 117 -5.43 -0.68 10.92
N SER A 118 -4.71 0.33 11.40
CA SER A 118 -4.95 0.97 12.69
C SER A 118 -4.27 2.34 12.71
N TYR A 119 -4.95 3.35 13.25
CA TYR A 119 -4.33 4.65 13.50
C TYR A 119 -3.17 4.55 14.50
N GLN A 120 -3.23 3.61 15.46
CA GLN A 120 -2.15 3.39 16.43
C GLN A 120 -0.88 2.87 15.78
N ALA A 121 -0.99 2.05 14.73
CA ALA A 121 0.17 1.56 13.98
C ALA A 121 0.91 2.68 13.21
N PHE A 122 0.30 3.85 13.12
CA PHE A 122 0.82 5.04 12.43
C PHE A 122 1.37 6.10 13.40
N THR A 123 1.16 5.94 14.72
CA THR A 123 1.57 6.91 15.75
C THR A 123 2.96 6.56 16.28
#